data_AF-A0A962SY87-F1
#
_entry.id   AF-A0A962SY87-F1
#
_cell.length_a   1.000
_cell.length_b   1.000
_cell.length_c   1.000
_cell.angle_alpha   90.00
_cell.angle_beta   90.00
_cell.angle_gamma   90.00
#
_symmetry.space_group_name_H-M   'P 1'
#
loop_
_entity.id
_entity.type
_entity.pdbx_description
1 polymer ?
#
loop_
_entity_poly.entity_id
_entity_poly.type
_entity_poly.pdbx_seq_one_letter_code
_entity_poly.pdbx_strand_id
1 'polypeptide(L)'
;GLDDTQLRLLEERLGYLRELEERRGVILASIREQGQLSADLEAALLAADTKTRLEDLYLPYKHKRRTKAQIAREAGLTPLAHGLLADPTQTPEQVAAGFVDAERGVADVKAALDGARQILMEEFAENAELLAELREYLWDNAVLHSQLIEGKAEEGAKFRDYFDYREALRQVPSHRALALFRGRNEGILQMTLEIGDPEAPGPDPGERRVAVRFGIRDEGRPADGWLRETA
;
A
#
# COMPACT_ATOMS: atom_id res chain seq x y z
N GLY A 1 38.97 24.50 -4.20
CA GLY A 1 38.11 24.26 -3.03
C GLY A 1 36.69 24.09 -3.51
N LEU A 2 35.80 23.58 -2.65
CA LEU A 2 34.36 23.55 -2.95
C LEU A 2 33.77 24.97 -2.92
N ASP A 3 32.76 25.22 -3.73
CA ASP A 3 31.99 26.48 -3.72
C ASP A 3 30.77 26.42 -2.78
N ASP A 4 30.14 27.57 -2.54
CA ASP A 4 29.00 27.69 -1.62
C ASP A 4 27.77 26.85 -2.02
N THR A 5 27.56 26.64 -3.33
CA THR A 5 26.45 25.83 -3.83
C THR A 5 26.72 24.35 -3.52
N GLN A 6 27.95 23.91 -3.75
CA GLN A 6 28.41 22.56 -3.41
C GLN A 6 28.36 22.32 -1.90
N LEU A 7 28.77 23.30 -1.08
CA LEU A 7 28.74 23.19 0.39
C LEU A 7 27.31 23.10 0.92
N ARG A 8 26.37 23.89 0.39
CA ARG A 8 24.95 23.80 0.79
C ARG A 8 24.31 22.47 0.38
N LEU A 9 24.58 22.00 -0.83
CA LEU A 9 24.11 20.68 -1.27
C LEU A 9 24.68 19.56 -0.39
N LEU A 10 25.96 19.65 -0.02
CA LEU A 10 26.61 18.70 0.87
C LEU A 10 25.94 18.70 2.25
N GLU A 11 25.70 19.87 2.84
CA GLU A 11 25.03 20.00 4.14
C GLU A 11 23.64 19.35 4.13
N GLU A 12 22.81 19.65 3.12
CA GLU A 12 21.48 19.07 2.97
C GLU A 12 21.52 17.55 2.80
N ARG A 13 22.37 17.05 1.88
CA ARG A 13 22.49 15.62 1.61
C ARG A 13 23.06 14.87 2.82
N LEU A 14 24.03 15.45 3.52
CA LEU A 14 24.60 14.85 4.72
C LEU A 14 23.56 14.73 5.83
N GLY A 15 22.73 15.76 6.04
CA GLY A 15 21.61 15.71 6.98
C GLY A 15 20.64 14.57 6.65
N TYR A 16 20.15 14.53 5.41
CA TYR A 16 19.25 13.47 4.94
C TYR A 16 19.83 12.06 5.15
N LEU A 17 21.11 11.86 4.80
CA LEU A 17 21.76 10.55 4.91
C LEU A 17 21.97 10.14 6.38
N ARG A 18 22.28 11.07 7.28
CA ARG A 18 22.37 10.77 8.72
C ARG A 18 21.03 10.32 9.29
N GLU A 19 19.95 11.01 8.92
CA GLU A 19 18.60 10.63 9.34
C GLU A 19 18.20 9.24 8.78
N LEU A 20 18.61 8.94 7.55
CA LEU A 20 18.41 7.60 6.96
C LEU A 20 19.14 6.52 7.77
N GLU A 21 20.42 6.72 8.09
CA GLU A 21 21.22 5.74 8.85
C GLU A 21 20.74 5.57 10.30
N GLU A 22 20.36 6.66 10.97
CA GLU A 22 19.76 6.59 12.30
C GLU A 22 18.48 5.74 12.26
N ARG A 23 17.62 6.00 11.27
CA ARG A 23 16.38 5.24 11.11
C ARG A 23 16.64 3.77 10.77
N ARG A 24 17.65 3.49 9.94
CA ARG A 24 18.08 2.12 9.58
C ARG A 24 18.51 1.35 10.83
N GLY A 25 19.29 1.98 11.71
CA GLY A 25 19.70 1.39 12.98
C GLY A 25 18.52 1.03 13.88
N VAL A 26 17.54 1.94 14.03
CA VAL A 26 16.31 1.69 14.81
C VAL A 26 15.50 0.51 14.26
N ILE A 27 15.33 0.45 12.94
CA ILE A 27 14.58 -0.63 12.28
C ILE A 27 15.28 -1.97 12.46
N LEU A 28 16.60 -2.04 12.21
CA LEU A 28 17.39 -3.25 12.41
C LEU A 28 17.30 -3.75 13.86
N ALA A 29 17.41 -2.85 14.84
CA ALA A 29 17.26 -3.20 16.25
C ALA A 29 15.87 -3.78 16.54
N SER A 30 14.80 -3.11 16.10
CA SER A 30 13.43 -3.55 16.34
C SER A 30 13.13 -4.93 15.75
N ILE A 31 13.56 -5.19 14.51
CA ILE A 31 13.34 -6.50 13.86
C ILE A 31 14.18 -7.59 14.54
N ARG A 32 15.40 -7.26 14.96
CA ARG A 32 16.28 -8.18 15.70
C ARG A 32 15.69 -8.56 17.06
N GLU A 33 15.12 -7.61 17.78
CA GLU A 33 14.43 -7.85 19.06
C GLU A 33 13.22 -8.79 18.91
N GLN A 34 12.55 -8.77 17.76
CA GLN A 34 11.46 -9.69 17.41
C GLN A 34 11.96 -11.08 16.98
N GLY A 35 13.28 -11.26 16.81
CA GLY A 35 13.87 -12.51 16.29
C GLY A 35 13.54 -12.79 14.83
N GLN A 36 13.14 -11.78 14.05
CA GLN A 36 12.69 -11.91 12.67
C GLN A 36 13.72 -11.42 11.64
N LEU A 37 14.92 -11.00 12.08
CA LEU A 37 15.95 -10.46 11.20
C LEU A 37 16.70 -11.59 10.48
N SER A 38 16.26 -11.94 9.28
CA SER A 38 16.99 -12.85 8.41
C SER A 38 18.19 -12.17 7.75
N ALA A 39 19.15 -12.96 7.27
CA ALA A 39 20.32 -12.43 6.55
C ALA A 39 19.93 -11.67 5.27
N ASP A 40 18.94 -12.18 4.52
CA ASP A 40 18.44 -11.53 3.32
C ASP A 40 17.75 -10.20 3.62
N LEU A 41 16.96 -10.14 4.70
CA LEU A 41 16.31 -8.91 5.14
C LEU A 41 17.33 -7.89 5.65
N GLU A 42 18.32 -8.32 6.42
CA GLU A 42 19.40 -7.44 6.87
C GLU A 42 20.16 -6.86 5.69
N ALA A 43 20.51 -7.68 4.69
CA ALA A 43 21.13 -7.21 3.46
C ALA A 43 20.25 -6.21 2.70
N ALA A 44 18.95 -6.47 2.56
CA ALA A 44 18.01 -5.56 1.92
C ALA A 44 17.89 -4.22 2.67
N LEU A 45 17.81 -4.27 4.00
CA LEU A 45 17.76 -3.08 4.86
C LEU A 45 19.05 -2.28 4.81
N LEU A 46 20.22 -2.91 4.65
CA LEU A 46 21.52 -2.26 4.48
C LEU A 46 21.71 -1.69 3.05
N ALA A 47 21.04 -2.27 2.05
CA ALA A 47 21.07 -1.77 0.68
C ALA A 47 20.06 -0.64 0.40
N ALA A 48 19.07 -0.42 1.27
CA ALA A 48 18.06 0.63 1.08
C ALA A 48 18.70 2.03 1.00
N ASP A 49 18.42 2.75 -0.08
CA ASP A 49 19.01 4.05 -0.43
C ASP A 49 18.07 5.24 -0.19
N THR A 50 16.81 4.94 0.13
CA THR A 50 15.77 5.94 0.45
C THR A 50 15.06 5.58 1.74
N LYS A 51 14.60 6.63 2.46
CA LYS A 51 13.77 6.45 3.66
C LYS A 51 12.50 5.65 3.35
N THR A 52 11.93 5.85 2.17
CA THR A 52 10.71 5.16 1.77
C THR A 52 10.94 3.66 1.61
N ARG A 53 11.99 3.25 0.88
CA ARG A 53 12.31 1.82 0.74
C ARG A 53 12.61 1.16 2.08
N LEU A 54 13.28 1.89 2.96
CA LEU A 54 13.57 1.42 4.32
C LEU A 54 12.29 1.20 5.13
N GLU A 55 11.32 2.12 5.08
CA GLU A 55 10.03 1.94 5.73
C GLU A 55 9.22 0.80 5.09
N ASP A 56 9.20 0.69 3.75
CA ASP A 56 8.49 -0.37 3.03
C ASP A 56 8.95 -1.77 3.52
N LEU A 57 10.26 -1.98 3.67
CA LEU A 57 10.84 -3.22 4.22
C LEU A 57 10.51 -3.45 5.70
N TYR A 58 10.27 -2.38 6.46
CA TYR A 58 9.96 -2.46 7.88
C TYR A 58 8.47 -2.70 8.17
N LEU A 59 7.56 -2.40 7.22
CA LEU A 59 6.11 -2.46 7.42
C LEU A 59 5.62 -3.75 8.11
N PRO A 60 6.04 -4.96 7.69
CA PRO A 60 5.58 -6.21 8.31
C PRO A 60 5.96 -6.35 9.80
N TYR A 61 7.01 -5.67 10.23
CA TYR A 61 7.60 -5.79 11.58
C TYR A 61 7.25 -4.61 12.48
N LYS A 62 6.59 -3.58 11.92
CA LYS A 62 6.20 -2.40 12.68
C LYS A 62 5.10 -2.79 13.67
N HIS A 63 5.26 -2.41 14.94
CA HIS A 63 4.19 -2.59 15.93
C HIS A 63 2.89 -1.91 15.47
N LYS A 64 1.81 -2.70 15.36
CA LYS A 64 0.50 -2.23 14.91
C LYS A 64 -0.48 -2.12 16.06
N ARG A 65 -1.44 -1.21 15.91
CA ARG A 65 -2.69 -1.27 16.69
C ARG A 65 -3.44 -2.54 16.28
N ARG A 66 -4.29 -3.06 17.16
CA ARG A 66 -5.07 -4.28 16.91
C ARG A 66 -5.91 -4.16 15.62
N THR A 67 -5.41 -4.69 14.51
CA THR A 67 -6.06 -4.64 13.18
C THR A 67 -7.04 -5.80 13.02
N LYS A 68 -7.91 -5.74 12.00
CA LYS A 68 -8.79 -6.88 11.66
C LYS A 68 -7.97 -8.13 11.31
N ALA A 69 -6.86 -7.95 10.58
CA ALA A 69 -5.92 -9.04 10.28
C ALA A 69 -5.32 -9.62 11.56
N GLN A 70 -4.88 -8.79 12.50
CA GLN A 70 -4.35 -9.27 13.78
C GLN A 70 -5.40 -10.05 14.58
N ILE A 71 -6.64 -9.56 14.66
CA ILE A 71 -7.75 -10.27 15.30
C ILE A 71 -7.99 -11.64 14.63
N ALA A 72 -7.95 -11.69 13.29
CA ALA A 72 -8.09 -12.92 12.54
C ALA A 72 -6.92 -13.91 12.78
N ARG A 73 -5.68 -13.42 12.88
CA ARG A 73 -4.51 -14.26 13.25
C ARG A 73 -4.65 -14.80 14.68
N GLU A 74 -5.06 -13.97 15.62
CA GLU A 74 -5.34 -14.36 17.02
C GLU A 74 -6.47 -15.41 17.11
N ALA A 75 -7.47 -15.32 16.23
CA ALA A 75 -8.54 -16.32 16.10
C ALA A 75 -8.08 -17.62 15.42
N GLY A 76 -6.86 -17.67 14.87
CA GLY A 76 -6.30 -18.86 14.21
C GLY A 76 -6.66 -19.00 12.74
N LEU A 77 -7.00 -17.91 12.04
CA LEU A 77 -7.41 -17.93 10.63
C LEU A 77 -6.24 -17.88 9.62
N THR A 78 -4.99 -17.76 10.08
CA THR A 78 -3.81 -17.76 9.20
C THR A 78 -3.72 -18.99 8.29
N PRO A 79 -3.93 -20.24 8.79
CA PRO A 79 -3.88 -21.42 7.93
C PRO A 79 -4.98 -21.45 6.87
N LEU A 80 -6.15 -20.85 7.14
CA LEU A 80 -7.22 -20.70 6.14
C LEU A 80 -6.79 -19.75 5.03
N ALA A 81 -6.27 -18.57 5.40
CA ALA A 81 -5.79 -17.56 4.45
C ALA A 81 -4.70 -18.09 3.52
N HIS A 82 -3.64 -18.67 4.11
CA HIS A 82 -2.51 -19.20 3.35
C HIS A 82 -2.86 -20.48 2.60
N GLY A 83 -3.74 -21.32 3.16
CA GLY A 83 -4.22 -22.53 2.51
C GLY A 83 -4.97 -22.23 1.20
N LEU A 84 -5.93 -21.29 1.25
CA LEU A 84 -6.68 -20.89 0.06
C LEU A 84 -5.82 -20.21 -1.00
N LEU A 85 -4.83 -19.41 -0.59
CA LEU A 85 -3.89 -18.79 -1.53
C LEU A 85 -2.95 -19.83 -2.18
N ALA A 86 -2.47 -20.81 -1.41
CA ALA A 86 -1.52 -21.81 -1.89
C ALA A 86 -2.16 -22.88 -2.78
N ASP A 87 -3.41 -23.27 -2.51
CA ASP A 87 -4.15 -24.23 -3.33
C ASP A 87 -5.56 -23.70 -3.66
N PRO A 88 -5.69 -22.99 -4.80
CA PRO A 88 -6.97 -22.44 -5.25
C PRO A 88 -8.01 -23.49 -5.69
N THR A 89 -7.66 -24.78 -5.71
CA THR A 89 -8.60 -25.85 -6.05
C THR A 89 -9.57 -26.18 -4.91
N GLN A 90 -9.27 -25.71 -3.69
CA GLN A 90 -10.12 -25.85 -2.53
C GLN A 90 -11.38 -25.00 -2.62
N THR A 91 -12.51 -25.54 -2.16
CA THR A 91 -13.76 -24.77 -2.01
C THR A 91 -13.70 -23.91 -0.74
N PRO A 92 -13.69 -22.56 -0.84
CA PRO A 92 -13.49 -21.68 0.32
C PRO A 92 -14.44 -21.97 1.48
N GLU A 93 -15.73 -22.14 1.20
CA GLU A 93 -16.77 -22.37 2.21
C GLU A 93 -16.58 -23.70 2.95
N GLN A 94 -16.12 -24.73 2.25
CA GLN A 94 -15.90 -26.06 2.85
C GLN A 94 -14.71 -26.06 3.80
N VAL A 95 -13.61 -25.41 3.41
CA VAL A 95 -12.41 -25.31 4.24
C VAL A 95 -12.68 -24.39 5.43
N ALA A 96 -13.33 -23.25 5.20
CA ALA A 96 -13.67 -22.27 6.23
C ALA A 96 -14.61 -22.81 7.30
N ALA A 97 -15.45 -23.80 7.00
CA ALA A 97 -16.29 -24.46 8.00
C ALA A 97 -15.49 -25.06 9.18
N GLY A 98 -14.25 -25.51 8.92
CA GLY A 98 -13.35 -26.03 9.95
C GLY A 98 -12.75 -24.96 10.88
N PHE A 99 -12.95 -23.67 10.56
CA PHE A 99 -12.42 -22.54 11.31
C PHE A 99 -13.49 -21.74 12.06
N VAL A 100 -14.76 -22.18 12.00
CA VAL A 100 -15.85 -21.56 12.75
C VAL A 100 -15.69 -21.86 14.25
N ASP A 101 -15.53 -20.80 15.03
CA ASP A 101 -15.32 -20.87 16.47
C ASP A 101 -15.84 -19.57 17.11
N ALA A 102 -17.06 -19.64 17.67
CA ALA A 102 -17.70 -18.50 18.30
C ALA A 102 -16.94 -17.99 19.54
N GLU A 103 -16.21 -18.85 20.25
CA GLU A 103 -15.41 -18.46 21.42
C GLU A 103 -14.19 -17.63 21.01
N ARG A 104 -13.67 -17.86 19.79
CA ARG A 104 -12.62 -17.06 19.16
C ARG A 104 -13.14 -15.88 18.33
N GLY A 105 -14.45 -15.62 18.38
CA GLY A 105 -15.07 -14.51 17.65
C GLY A 105 -15.34 -14.77 16.17
N VAL A 106 -15.30 -16.03 15.72
CA VAL A 106 -15.59 -16.46 14.36
C VAL A 106 -16.97 -17.11 14.32
N ALA A 107 -18.01 -16.29 14.14
CA ALA A 107 -19.40 -16.72 14.32
C ALA A 107 -19.92 -17.70 13.25
N ASP A 108 -19.41 -17.58 12.03
CA ASP A 108 -19.84 -18.38 10.88
C ASP A 108 -18.75 -18.46 9.80
N VAL A 109 -19.04 -19.22 8.73
CA VAL A 109 -18.15 -19.42 7.57
C VAL A 109 -17.76 -18.09 6.92
N LYS A 110 -18.71 -17.15 6.85
CA LYS A 110 -18.46 -15.84 6.26
C LYS A 110 -17.45 -15.05 7.09
N ALA A 111 -17.60 -15.03 8.41
CA ALA A 111 -16.66 -14.40 9.32
C ALA A 111 -15.24 -15.01 9.22
N ALA A 112 -15.14 -16.33 9.03
CA ALA A 112 -13.85 -16.99 8.80
C ALA A 112 -13.20 -16.53 7.50
N LEU A 113 -13.95 -16.50 6.39
CA LEU A 113 -13.47 -16.03 5.08
C LEU A 113 -13.13 -14.54 5.08
N ASP A 114 -13.93 -13.69 5.73
CA ASP A 114 -13.66 -12.26 5.86
C ASP A 114 -12.40 -12.03 6.71
N GLY A 115 -12.22 -12.77 7.80
CA GLY A 115 -11.00 -12.72 8.61
C GLY A 115 -9.76 -13.15 7.83
N ALA A 116 -9.85 -14.27 7.10
CA ALA A 116 -8.77 -14.74 6.22
C ALA A 116 -8.42 -13.71 5.13
N ARG A 117 -9.44 -13.05 4.56
CA ARG A 117 -9.27 -11.98 3.57
C ARG A 117 -8.47 -10.81 4.16
N GLN A 118 -8.79 -10.38 5.38
CA GLN A 118 -8.06 -9.29 6.04
C GLN A 118 -6.59 -9.63 6.27
N ILE A 119 -6.26 -10.90 6.56
CA ILE A 119 -4.86 -11.35 6.66
C ILE A 119 -4.13 -11.14 5.34
N LEU A 120 -4.69 -11.66 4.24
CA LEU A 120 -4.08 -11.52 2.91
C LEU A 120 -3.98 -10.06 2.48
N MET A 121 -5.03 -9.25 2.67
CA MET A 121 -5.00 -7.82 2.35
C MET A 121 -3.87 -7.07 3.07
N GLU A 122 -3.65 -7.35 4.36
CA GLU A 122 -2.57 -6.74 5.12
C GLU A 122 -1.19 -7.20 4.61
N GLU A 123 -1.03 -8.49 4.30
CA GLU A 123 0.21 -9.04 3.76
C GLU A 123 0.53 -8.50 2.35
N PHE A 124 -0.51 -8.31 1.52
CA PHE A 124 -0.36 -7.75 0.18
C PHE A 124 0.04 -6.28 0.25
N ALA A 125 -0.63 -5.50 1.11
CA ALA A 125 -0.36 -4.08 1.31
C ALA A 125 1.02 -3.79 1.93
N GLU A 126 1.68 -4.78 2.51
CA GLU A 126 2.98 -4.63 3.18
C GLU A 126 4.13 -5.30 2.41
N ASN A 127 3.87 -5.82 1.21
CA ASN A 127 4.92 -6.37 0.38
C ASN A 127 5.78 -5.25 -0.22
N ALA A 128 7.01 -5.10 0.28
CA ALA A 128 7.90 -4.00 -0.08
C ALA A 128 8.17 -3.89 -1.59
N GLU A 129 8.26 -5.02 -2.32
CA GLU A 129 8.47 -4.98 -3.78
C GLU A 129 7.21 -4.56 -4.52
N LEU A 130 6.04 -5.04 -4.10
CA LEU A 130 4.77 -4.63 -4.70
C LEU A 130 4.54 -3.12 -4.48
N LEU A 131 4.83 -2.61 -3.29
CA LEU A 131 4.73 -1.18 -3.00
C LEU A 131 5.66 -0.34 -3.88
N ALA A 132 6.90 -0.80 -4.09
CA ALA A 132 7.84 -0.14 -4.99
C ALA A 132 7.32 -0.14 -6.43
N GLU A 133 6.90 -1.30 -6.94
CA GLU A 133 6.36 -1.45 -8.30
C GLU A 133 5.12 -0.58 -8.52
N LEU A 134 4.16 -0.60 -7.59
CA LEU A 134 2.94 0.20 -7.68
C LEU A 134 3.25 1.70 -7.64
N ARG A 135 4.20 2.13 -6.81
CA ARG A 135 4.60 3.54 -6.71
C ARG A 135 5.23 4.03 -8.02
N GLU A 136 6.12 3.24 -8.61
CA GLU A 136 6.70 3.56 -9.93
C GLU A 136 5.63 3.58 -11.03
N TYR A 137 4.74 2.58 -11.03
CA TYR A 137 3.64 2.53 -11.98
C TYR A 137 2.72 3.76 -11.88
N LEU A 138 2.32 4.13 -10.66
CA LEU A 138 1.51 5.32 -10.42
C LEU A 138 2.23 6.58 -10.87
N TRP A 139 3.53 6.71 -10.57
CA TRP A 139 4.31 7.86 -11.01
C TRP A 139 4.29 8.03 -12.53
N ASP A 140 4.42 6.94 -13.28
CA ASP A 140 4.53 6.97 -14.73
C ASP A 140 3.18 7.01 -15.46
N ASN A 141 2.12 6.47 -14.86
CA ASN A 141 0.86 6.19 -15.57
C ASN A 141 -0.37 6.88 -14.95
N ALA A 142 -0.27 7.40 -13.72
CA ALA A 142 -1.43 8.01 -13.09
C ALA A 142 -1.75 9.40 -13.69
N VAL A 143 -3.04 9.69 -13.77
CA VAL A 143 -3.56 11.04 -13.99
C VAL A 143 -3.93 11.63 -12.64
N LEU A 144 -3.35 12.79 -12.33
CA LEU A 144 -3.80 13.59 -11.20
C LEU A 144 -5.10 14.29 -11.59
N HIS A 145 -6.18 13.96 -10.88
CA HIS A 145 -7.48 14.58 -11.06
C HIS A 145 -7.81 15.43 -9.82
N SER A 146 -8.19 16.68 -10.05
CA SER A 146 -8.61 17.63 -9.03
C SER A 146 -10.04 18.06 -9.29
N GLN A 147 -10.86 18.00 -8.25
CA GLN A 147 -12.28 18.32 -8.31
C GLN A 147 -12.67 19.31 -7.22
N LEU A 148 -13.60 20.20 -7.54
CA LEU A 148 -14.26 21.05 -6.55
C LEU A 148 -15.07 20.19 -5.57
N ILE A 149 -14.87 20.43 -4.27
CA ILE A 149 -15.76 19.90 -3.23
C ILE A 149 -17.12 20.62 -3.32
N GLU A 150 -18.20 19.84 -3.31
CA GLU A 150 -19.55 20.37 -3.44
C GLU A 150 -19.84 21.50 -2.44
N GLY A 151 -20.45 22.58 -2.92
CA GLY A 151 -20.78 23.76 -2.10
C GLY A 151 -19.62 24.74 -1.86
N LYS A 152 -18.40 24.47 -2.35
CA LYS A 152 -17.22 25.34 -2.14
C LYS A 152 -16.89 26.28 -3.30
N ALA A 153 -17.78 26.41 -4.30
CA ALA A 153 -17.50 27.15 -5.54
C ALA A 153 -17.16 28.63 -5.31
N GLU A 154 -17.92 29.33 -4.47
CA GLU A 154 -17.71 30.75 -4.19
C GLU A 154 -16.45 31.00 -3.37
N GLU A 155 -16.26 30.24 -2.28
CA GLU A 155 -15.07 30.27 -1.43
C GLU A 155 -13.81 29.90 -2.22
N GLY A 156 -13.95 28.97 -3.16
CA GLY A 156 -12.90 28.42 -3.99
C GLY A 156 -12.59 29.22 -5.26
N ALA A 157 -13.16 30.40 -5.47
CA ALA A 157 -13.07 31.12 -6.75
C ALA A 157 -11.63 31.33 -7.27
N LYS A 158 -10.64 31.42 -6.37
CA LYS A 158 -9.20 31.52 -6.70
C LYS A 158 -8.57 30.23 -7.23
N PHE A 159 -9.24 29.09 -7.10
CA PHE A 159 -8.82 27.77 -7.57
C PHE A 159 -9.66 27.26 -8.76
N ARG A 160 -10.40 28.15 -9.43
CA ARG A 160 -11.36 27.79 -10.49
C ARG A 160 -10.74 26.96 -11.60
N ASP A 161 -9.49 27.25 -11.97
CA ASP A 161 -8.74 26.51 -12.98
C ASP A 161 -8.49 25.04 -12.60
N TYR A 162 -8.74 24.68 -11.34
CA TYR A 162 -8.50 23.35 -10.77
C TYR A 162 -9.78 22.64 -10.30
N PHE A 163 -10.96 23.17 -10.63
CA PHE A 163 -12.25 22.57 -10.22
C PHE A 163 -12.59 21.27 -10.97
N ASP A 164 -12.01 21.08 -12.14
CA ASP A 164 -12.04 19.84 -12.92
C ASP A 164 -10.74 19.79 -13.75
N TYR A 165 -9.63 19.56 -13.05
CA TYR A 165 -8.29 19.56 -13.65
C TYR A 165 -7.74 18.15 -13.71
N ARG A 166 -7.22 17.77 -14.88
CA ARG A 166 -6.60 16.48 -15.13
C ARG A 166 -5.26 16.66 -15.83
N GLU A 167 -4.23 16.03 -15.29
CA GLU A 167 -2.90 16.02 -15.90
C GLU A 167 -2.13 14.76 -15.51
N ALA A 168 -1.29 14.26 -16.42
CA ALA A 168 -0.38 13.16 -16.09
C ALA A 168 0.50 13.54 -14.89
N LEU A 169 0.53 12.70 -13.85
CA LEU A 169 1.19 13.01 -12.58
C LEU A 169 2.65 13.46 -12.77
N ARG A 170 3.38 12.75 -13.65
CA ARG A 170 4.79 13.05 -13.97
C ARG A 170 5.02 14.39 -14.67
N GLN A 171 3.99 14.98 -15.28
CA GLN A 171 4.08 16.23 -16.03
C GLN A 171 3.69 17.46 -15.19
N VAL A 172 3.11 17.26 -14.00
CA VAL A 172 2.64 18.36 -13.14
C VAL A 172 3.81 19.22 -12.67
N PRO A 173 3.93 20.49 -13.09
CA PRO A 173 5.00 21.38 -12.67
C PRO A 173 4.79 21.85 -11.23
N SER A 174 5.88 22.20 -10.56
CA SER A 174 5.88 22.52 -9.12
C SER A 174 4.88 23.61 -8.72
N HIS A 175 4.71 24.67 -9.53
CA HIS A 175 3.77 25.75 -9.21
C HIS A 175 2.30 25.30 -9.24
N ARG A 176 1.93 24.38 -10.15
CA ARG A 176 0.57 23.80 -10.21
C ARG A 176 0.35 22.82 -9.07
N ALA A 177 1.33 21.96 -8.78
CA ALA A 177 1.28 21.08 -7.63
C ALA A 177 1.05 21.87 -6.32
N LEU A 178 1.77 22.97 -6.11
CA LEU A 178 1.59 23.83 -4.94
C LEU A 178 0.19 24.48 -4.88
N ALA A 179 -0.37 24.91 -6.01
CA ALA A 179 -1.72 25.47 -6.07
C ALA A 179 -2.79 24.42 -5.71
N LEU A 180 -2.66 23.22 -6.26
CA LEU A 180 -3.53 22.07 -5.99
C LEU A 180 -3.48 21.67 -4.51
N PHE A 181 -2.28 21.51 -3.94
CA PHE A 181 -2.13 21.20 -2.51
C PHE A 181 -2.68 22.30 -1.61
N ARG A 182 -2.57 23.57 -2.00
CA ARG A 182 -3.18 24.67 -1.25
C ARG A 182 -4.71 24.57 -1.28
N GLY A 183 -5.31 24.36 -2.46
CA GLY A 183 -6.76 24.19 -2.58
C GLY A 183 -7.29 22.99 -1.80
N ARG A 184 -6.54 21.88 -1.76
CA ARG A 184 -6.85 20.72 -0.92
C ARG A 184 -6.76 21.04 0.57
N ASN A 185 -5.69 21.69 1.01
CA ASN A 185 -5.50 22.03 2.43
C ASN A 185 -6.53 23.03 2.94
N GLU A 186 -7.05 23.90 2.06
CA GLU A 186 -8.16 24.82 2.36
C GLU A 186 -9.54 24.12 2.29
N GLY A 187 -9.61 22.83 1.97
CA GLY A 187 -10.87 22.09 1.89
C GLY A 187 -11.77 22.51 0.72
N ILE A 188 -11.16 23.04 -0.35
CA ILE A 188 -11.86 23.45 -1.58
C ILE A 188 -11.77 22.35 -2.64
N LEU A 189 -10.60 21.72 -2.77
CA LEU A 189 -10.33 20.72 -3.80
C LEU A 189 -10.19 19.33 -3.18
N GLN A 190 -10.71 18.33 -3.86
CA GLN A 190 -10.37 16.93 -3.67
C GLN A 190 -9.42 16.50 -4.79
N MET A 191 -8.38 15.74 -4.44
CA MET A 191 -7.41 15.23 -5.40
C MET A 191 -7.39 13.70 -5.36
N THR A 192 -7.43 13.08 -6.54
CA THR A 192 -7.32 11.63 -6.74
C THR A 192 -6.24 11.32 -7.76
N LEU A 193 -5.66 10.13 -7.65
CA LEU A 193 -4.81 9.56 -8.69
C LEU A 193 -5.64 8.50 -9.41
N GLU A 194 -5.84 8.69 -10.69
CA GLU A 194 -6.60 7.79 -11.55
C GLU A 194 -5.64 6.94 -12.38
N ILE A 195 -5.90 5.64 -12.45
CA ILE A 195 -5.17 4.70 -13.30
C ILE A 195 -6.14 3.87 -14.11
N GLY A 196 -5.71 3.50 -15.32
CA GLY A 196 -6.55 2.74 -16.24
C GLY A 196 -7.74 3.55 -16.74
N ASP A 197 -8.66 2.84 -17.37
CA ASP A 197 -9.94 3.37 -17.82
C ASP A 197 -11.03 2.89 -16.86
N PRO A 198 -11.72 3.78 -16.13
CA PRO A 198 -12.77 3.38 -15.19
C PRO A 198 -13.96 2.70 -15.87
N GLU A 199 -14.13 2.84 -17.19
CA GLU A 199 -15.18 2.17 -17.96
C GLU A 199 -14.73 0.80 -18.49
N ALA A 200 -13.44 0.48 -18.39
CA ALA A 200 -12.94 -0.81 -18.86
C ALA A 200 -13.44 -1.94 -17.95
N PRO A 201 -13.93 -3.06 -18.53
CA PRO A 201 -14.36 -4.20 -17.74
C PRO A 201 -13.17 -4.90 -17.09
N GLY A 202 -13.35 -5.33 -15.84
CA GLY A 202 -12.38 -6.13 -15.10
C GLY A 202 -11.47 -5.31 -14.18
N PRO A 203 -10.43 -5.94 -13.62
CA PRO A 203 -9.60 -5.33 -12.58
C PRO A 203 -8.75 -4.20 -13.14
N ASP A 204 -8.54 -3.15 -12.34
CA ASP A 204 -7.69 -2.04 -12.71
C ASP A 204 -6.19 -2.46 -12.82
N PRO A 205 -5.31 -1.63 -13.39
CA PRO A 205 -3.90 -1.99 -13.52
C PRO A 205 -3.18 -2.28 -12.19
N GLY A 206 -3.58 -1.65 -11.09
CA GLY A 206 -3.07 -1.88 -9.75
C GLY A 206 -3.52 -3.25 -9.23
N GLU A 207 -4.81 -3.54 -9.27
CA GLU A 207 -5.37 -4.86 -8.89
C GLU A 207 -4.70 -6.00 -9.67
N ARG A 208 -4.47 -5.82 -10.97
CA ARG A 208 -3.74 -6.79 -11.79
C ARG A 208 -2.31 -7.04 -11.32
N ARG A 209 -1.60 -6.01 -10.85
CA ARG A 209 -0.23 -6.16 -10.31
C ARG A 209 -0.23 -6.90 -8.98
N VAL A 210 -1.21 -6.64 -8.11
CA VAL A 210 -1.40 -7.41 -6.88
C VAL A 210 -1.60 -8.88 -7.22
N ALA A 211 -2.53 -9.17 -8.14
CA ALA A 211 -2.82 -10.55 -8.55
C ALA A 211 -1.60 -11.26 -9.13
N VAL A 212 -0.85 -10.60 -10.03
CA VAL A 212 0.38 -11.16 -10.62
C VAL A 212 1.44 -11.44 -9.55
N ARG A 213 1.65 -10.51 -8.61
CA ARG A 213 2.65 -10.66 -7.54
C ARG A 213 2.40 -11.88 -6.67
N PHE A 214 1.13 -12.17 -6.38
CA PHE A 214 0.72 -13.27 -5.50
C PHE A 214 0.22 -14.51 -6.25
N GLY A 215 0.39 -14.55 -7.59
CA GLY A 215 0.03 -15.72 -8.40
C GLY A 215 -1.48 -15.98 -8.50
N ILE A 216 -2.31 -14.97 -8.23
CA ILE A 216 -3.77 -15.07 -8.30
C ILE A 216 -4.18 -14.99 -9.78
N ARG A 217 -4.91 -16.00 -10.24
CA ARG A 217 -5.38 -16.14 -11.62
C ARG A 217 -6.81 -16.66 -11.61
N ASP A 218 -7.60 -16.24 -12.60
CA ASP A 218 -8.92 -16.80 -12.84
C ASP A 218 -8.80 -17.95 -13.85
N GLU A 219 -8.74 -19.17 -13.33
CA GLU A 219 -8.74 -20.41 -14.13
C GLU A 219 -10.05 -21.19 -13.92
N GLY A 220 -11.06 -20.56 -13.30
CA GLY A 220 -12.33 -21.17 -12.96
C GLY A 220 -12.27 -22.16 -11.79
N ARG A 221 -11.22 -22.10 -10.96
CA ARG A 221 -11.07 -22.97 -9.78
C ARG A 221 -11.95 -22.45 -8.62
N PRO A 222 -12.33 -23.31 -7.66
CA PRO A 222 -13.28 -22.94 -6.62
C PRO A 222 -12.89 -21.71 -5.78
N ALA A 223 -11.60 -21.49 -5.48
CA ALA A 223 -11.18 -20.32 -4.71
C ALA A 223 -10.88 -19.06 -5.55
N ASP A 224 -10.84 -19.15 -6.89
CA ASP A 224 -10.40 -18.04 -7.75
C ASP A 224 -11.31 -16.81 -7.60
N GLY A 225 -12.61 -16.99 -7.40
CA GLY A 225 -13.54 -15.89 -7.14
C GLY A 225 -13.20 -15.14 -5.86
N TRP A 226 -13.03 -15.86 -4.75
CA TRP A 226 -12.68 -15.29 -3.46
C TRP A 226 -11.30 -14.62 -3.46
N LEU A 227 -10.31 -15.24 -4.10
CA LEU A 227 -8.95 -14.68 -4.21
C LEU A 227 -8.93 -13.39 -5.04
N ARG A 228 -9.70 -13.33 -6.13
CA ARG A 228 -9.81 -12.09 -6.94
C ARG A 228 -10.44 -10.94 -6.19
N GLU A 229 -11.48 -11.20 -5.41
CA GLU A 229 -12.09 -10.17 -4.56
C GLU A 229 -11.16 -9.72 -3.41
N THR A 230 -10.09 -10.48 -3.14
CA THR A 230 -9.12 -10.19 -2.08
C THR A 230 -7.95 -9.34 -2.58
N ALA A 231 -7.56 -9.53 -3.84
CA ALA A 231 -6.45 -8.84 -4.51
C ALA A 231 -6.88 -7.46 -5.00
#